data_AF-A0A9E3GZX0-F1
#
_entry.id   AF-A0A9E3GZX0-F1
#
_cell.length_a   1.000
_cell.length_b   1.000
_cell.length_c   1.000
_cell.angle_alpha   90.00
_cell.angle_beta   90.00
_cell.angle_gamma   90.00
#
_symmetry.space_group_name_H-M   'P 1'
#
loop_
_entity.id
_entity.type
_entity.pdbx_description
1 polymer ?
#
loop_
_entity_poly.entity_id
_entity_poly.type
_entity_poly.pdbx_seq_one_letter_code
_entity_poly.pdbx_strand_id
1 'polypeptide(L)' 'MTEAEYGRKLDELDRLINDPEVPIQPDRVWSLLAEIATREHAAAAPRRPADRKRNH' A
#
# COMPACT_ATOMS: atom_id res chain seq x y z
N MET A 1 -4.30 7.74 3.13
CA MET A 1 -4.50 6.48 3.86
C MET A 1 -3.64 6.47 5.10
N THR A 2 -4.28 6.49 6.26
CA THR A 2 -3.64 6.38 7.57
C THR A 2 -3.10 4.97 7.78
N GLU A 3 -2.25 4.80 8.78
CA GLU A 3 -1.65 3.50 9.11
C GLU A 3 -2.69 2.48 9.59
N ALA A 4 -3.72 2.93 10.32
CA ALA A 4 -4.84 2.08 10.74
C ALA A 4 -5.71 1.61 9.56
N GLU A 5 -5.96 2.49 8.58
CA GLU A 5 -6.69 2.10 7.36
C GLU A 5 -5.89 1.13 6.50
N TYR A 6 -4.57 1.30 6.46
CA TYR A 6 -3.66 0.39 5.77
C TYR A 6 -3.69 -1.01 6.39
N GLY A 7 -3.61 -1.12 7.72
CA GLY A 7 -3.71 -2.40 8.41
C GLY A 7 -5.01 -3.14 8.09
N ARG A 8 -6.15 -2.44 8.13
CA ARG A 8 -7.45 -3.04 7.80
C ARG A 8 -7.53 -3.58 6.37
N LYS A 9 -6.92 -2.89 5.40
CA LYS A 9 -6.89 -3.35 4.01
C LYS A 9 -5.99 -4.57 3.82
N LEU A 10 -4.89 -4.66 4.58
CA LEU A 10 -4.06 -5.86 4.59
C LEU A 10 -4.80 -7.04 5.19
N ASP A 11 -5.52 -6.86 6.31
CA ASP A 11 -6.36 -7.90 6.89
C ASP A 11 -7.48 -8.36 5.94
N GLU A 12 -8.10 -7.41 5.21
CA GLU A 12 -9.13 -7.73 4.20
C GLU A 12 -8.55 -8.53 3.03
N LEU A 13 -7.37 -8.13 2.53
CA LEU A 13 -6.66 -8.83 1.47
C LEU A 13 -6.23 -10.25 1.90
N ASP A 14 -5.68 -10.38 3.10
CA ASP A 14 -5.25 -11.66 3.67
C ASP A 14 -6.43 -12.62 3.75
N ARG A 15 -7.57 -12.16 4.26
CA ARG A 15 -8.79 -12.95 4.33
C ARG A 15 -9.30 -13.33 2.95
N LEU A 16 -9.33 -12.41 1.99
CA LEU A 16 -9.82 -12.68 0.63
C LEU A 16 -9.02 -13.74 -0.12
N ILE A 17 -7.73 -13.88 0.18
CA ILE A 17 -6.83 -14.83 -0.49
C ILE A 17 -6.75 -16.15 0.28
N ASN A 18 -6.76 -16.11 1.61
CA ASN A 18 -6.49 -17.28 2.45
C ASN A 18 -7.74 -17.94 3.06
N ASP A 19 -8.91 -17.30 3.03
CA ASP A 19 -10.14 -17.84 3.59
C ASP A 19 -10.92 -18.66 2.52
N PRO A 20 -10.99 -19.99 2.63
CA PRO A 20 -11.72 -20.83 1.68
C PRO A 20 -13.24 -20.66 1.78
N GLU A 21 -13.75 -20.07 2.88
CA GLU A 21 -15.18 -19.73 3.01
C GLU A 21 -15.52 -18.42 2.29
N VAL A 22 -14.51 -17.61 1.95
CA VAL A 22 -14.69 -16.38 1.19
C VAL A 22 -14.49 -16.66 -0.29
N PRO A 23 -15.49 -16.39 -1.14
CA PRO A 23 -15.30 -16.46 -2.58
C PRO A 23 -14.19 -15.48 -2.99
N ILE A 24 -13.15 -16.00 -3.65
CA ILE A 24 -12.10 -15.17 -4.23
C ILE A 24 -12.77 -14.19 -5.22
N GLN A 25 -12.65 -12.90 -4.91
CA GLN A 25 -13.11 -11.81 -5.76
C GLN A 25 -11.88 -11.17 -6.43
N PRO A 26 -11.49 -11.61 -7.63
CA PRO A 26 -10.24 -11.18 -8.26
C PRO A 26 -10.20 -9.66 -8.48
N ASP A 27 -11.29 -9.04 -8.94
CA ASP A 27 -11.37 -7.58 -9.12
C ASP A 27 -11.16 -6.80 -7.81
N ARG A 28 -11.69 -7.33 -6.70
CA ARG A 28 -11.53 -6.76 -5.36
C ARG A 28 -10.08 -6.87 -4.90
N VAL A 29 -9.46 -8.04 -5.09
CA VAL A 29 -8.05 -8.31 -4.75
C VAL A 29 -7.13 -7.38 -5.52
N TRP A 30 -7.31 -7.24 -6.84
CA TRP A 30 -6.50 -6.35 -7.66
C TRP A 30 -6.68 -4.88 -7.28
N SER A 31 -7.89 -4.45 -6.94
CA SER A 31 -8.16 -3.09 -6.46
C SER A 31 -7.47 -2.80 -5.12
N LEU A 32 -7.59 -3.72 -4.15
CA LEU A 32 -6.93 -3.63 -2.84
C LEU A 32 -5.41 -3.54 -2.99
N LEU A 33 -4.83 -4.41 -3.83
CA LEU A 33 -3.39 -4.40 -4.13
C LEU A 33 -2.93 -3.09 -4.75
N ALA A 34 -3.68 -2.53 -5.69
CA ALA A 34 -3.34 -1.26 -6.33
C ALA A 34 -3.33 -0.08 -5.34
N GLU A 35 -4.29 -0.05 -4.41
CA GLU A 35 -4.38 0.97 -3.37
C GLU A 35 -3.23 0.87 -2.35
N ILE A 36 -2.90 -0.36 -1.94
CA ILE A 36 -1.77 -0.66 -1.05
C ILE A 36 -0.45 -0.25 -1.73
N ALA A 37 -0.22 -0.70 -2.97
CA ALA A 37 1.00 -0.39 -3.72
C ALA A 37 1.19 1.11 -3.95
N THR A 38 0.11 1.85 -4.21
CA THR A 38 0.18 3.31 -4.38
C THR A 38 0.69 4.01 -3.12
N ARG A 39 0.26 3.56 -1.93
CA ARG A 39 0.77 4.09 -0.66
C ARG A 39 2.23 3.74 -0.44
N GLU A 40 2.61 2.49 -0.69
CA GLU A 40 3.99 2.04 -0.50
C GLU A 40 4.95 2.81 -1.43
N HIS A 41 4.54 3.05 -2.68
CA HIS A 41 5.28 3.91 -3.61
C HIS A 41 5.37 5.36 -3.13
N ALA A 42 4.29 5.92 -2.57
CA ALA A 42 4.30 7.27 -2.00
C ALA A 42 5.18 7.37 -0.74
N ALA A 43 5.26 6.31 0.06
CA ALA A 43 6.12 6.22 1.24
C ALA A 43 7.60 6.01 0.88
N ALA A 44 7.88 5.26 -0.20
CA ALA A 44 9.21 4.98 -0.71
C ALA A 44 9.80 6.11 -1.56
N ALA A 45 9.00 7.11 -1.95
CA ALA A 45 9.48 8.27 -2.67
C ALA A 45 10.62 8.94 -1.88
N PRO A 46 11.83 9.04 -2.45
CA PRO A 46 12.95 9.64 -1.75
C PRO A 46 12.57 11.08 -1.42
N ARG A 47 12.54 11.42 -0.13
CA ARG A 47 12.53 12.81 0.32
C ARG A 47 13.78 13.43 -0.27
N ARG A 48 13.65 14.14 -1.39
CA ARG A 48 14.77 14.75 -2.11
C ARG A 48 15.53 15.56 -1.07
N PRO A 49 16.79 15.20 -0.71
CA PRO A 49 17.54 16.00 0.22
C PRO A 49 17.72 17.35 -0.45
N ALA A 50 17.19 18.40 0.17
CA ALA A 50 17.31 19.76 -0.32
C ALA A 50 18.79 20.04 -0.60
N ASP A 51 19.04 20.56 -1.80
CA ASP A 51 20.32 21.01 -2.33
C ASP A 51 21.25 21.56 -1.24
N ARG A 52 22.16 20.73 -0.74
CA ARG A 52 23.33 21.17 0.02
C ARG A 52 24.46 21.46 -0.96
N LYS A 53 24.23 22.34 -1.92
CA LYS A 53 25.33 23.02 -2.63
C LYS A 53 25.70 24.28 -1.88
N ARG A 54 26.47 24.04 -0.82
CA ARG A 54 27.46 24.97 -0.27
C ARG A 54 28.62 25.02 -1.28
N ASN A 55 28.86 26.15 -1.92
CA ASN A 55 30.10 26.46 -2.66
C ASN A 55 30.24 27.98 -2.62
N HIS A 56 30.89 28.54 -1.60
CA HIS A 56 32.34 28.74 -1.41
C HIS A 56 32.92 29.84 -2.30
#